data_AF-A0A0B7F828-F1
#
_entry.id   AF-A0A0B7F828-F1
#
_cell.length_a   1.000
_cell.length_b   1.000
_cell.length_c   1.000
_cell.angle_alpha   90.00
_cell.angle_beta   90.00
_cell.angle_gamma   90.00
#
_symmetry.space_group_name_H-M   'P 1'
#
loop_
_entity.id
_entity.type
_entity.pdbx_description
1 polymer ?
#
loop_
_entity_poly.entity_id
_entity_poly.type
_entity_poly.pdbx_seq_one_letter_code
_entity_poly.pdbx_strand_id
1 'polypeptide(L)'
;MELATELLEKQTATTSGRPHDIMASDLLGWGTSPTFHQHDEKHKKMRRVMSSALHPAAARSYAAQHLNSTIHFLQEVAVNPESFMDATNATLGSFIMRLAYGHVSHTTKDPLLEMVHDSVRYLGIATSTYFLVNDFPIRNIISAVTPTHTTVFINTMELATELLEKQTAVTSGRPRDIMANEILGWGTSPAFRRHDEMHKKMRRVMASALHPAAARSYAAQHLETTIHFLQEVAASRESFMDATNDAVGSFIMRLAYGYVSHTTKDPLLALVHESFRYLGIATSTYFLVNDFPILRYLPAWFPGAHFQRIGKIGHDMRVRYANEMFNMVFNRVRTGEIDRPSYVSGLLESKGGENVSEEDIYLIKWTAASLFTAGSTTVGQKSEFKDPFS
;
A
#
# COMPACT_ATOMS: atom_id res chain seq x y z
N MET A 1 38.29 -13.85 10.66
CA MET A 1 37.84 -15.25 10.80
C MET A 1 37.86 -15.65 12.27
N GLU A 2 39.00 -15.69 12.96
CA GLU A 2 39.06 -15.98 14.41
C GLU A 2 38.19 -15.07 15.29
N LEU A 3 38.19 -13.76 15.05
CA LEU A 3 37.34 -12.80 15.78
C LEU A 3 35.83 -13.05 15.57
N ALA A 4 35.44 -13.52 14.37
CA ALA A 4 34.05 -13.83 14.05
C ALA A 4 33.61 -15.12 14.75
N THR A 5 34.49 -16.13 14.78
CA THR A 5 34.26 -17.38 15.53
C THR A 5 34.21 -17.11 17.03
N GLU A 6 35.08 -16.24 17.56
CA GLU A 6 35.09 -15.86 18.98
C GLU A 6 33.83 -15.10 19.40
N LEU A 7 33.35 -14.15 18.58
CA LEU A 7 32.09 -13.43 18.82
C LEU A 7 30.85 -14.32 18.73
N LEU A 8 30.82 -15.28 17.81
CA LEU A 8 29.68 -16.18 17.58
C LEU A 8 29.64 -17.37 18.56
N GLU A 9 30.79 -17.89 19.01
CA GLU A 9 30.86 -19.09 19.84
C GLU A 9 31.08 -18.80 21.33
N LYS A 10 31.85 -17.77 21.70
CA LYS A 10 32.22 -17.50 23.10
C LYS A 10 31.45 -16.36 23.76
N GLN A 11 30.95 -15.39 22.98
CA GLN A 11 30.17 -14.25 23.49
C GLN A 11 28.68 -14.31 23.12
N THR A 12 28.18 -15.47 22.67
CA THR A 12 26.81 -15.63 22.18
C THR A 12 25.78 -15.15 23.20
N ALA A 13 25.95 -15.45 24.48
CA ALA A 13 25.00 -15.01 25.51
C ALA A 13 24.84 -13.47 25.63
N THR A 14 25.87 -12.71 25.26
CA THR A 14 25.88 -11.24 25.30
C THR A 14 25.54 -10.57 23.96
N THR A 15 25.72 -11.26 22.83
CA THR A 15 25.50 -10.71 21.47
C THR A 15 24.31 -11.32 20.73
N SER A 16 23.72 -12.42 21.23
CA SER A 16 22.61 -13.14 20.59
C SER A 16 21.24 -12.80 21.19
N GLY A 17 21.08 -11.59 21.73
CA GLY A 17 19.75 -11.05 22.00
C GLY A 17 19.02 -10.94 20.67
N ARG A 18 18.05 -11.82 20.42
CA ARG A 18 17.24 -11.72 19.20
C ARG A 18 16.23 -10.59 19.38
N PRO A 19 16.05 -9.72 18.37
CA PRO A 19 15.00 -8.72 18.41
C PRO A 19 13.65 -9.41 18.63
N HIS A 20 12.87 -8.89 19.56
CA HIS A 20 11.57 -9.44 19.92
C HIS A 20 10.52 -8.96 18.92
N ASP A 21 10.34 -9.72 17.84
CA ASP A 21 9.36 -9.48 16.80
C ASP A 21 7.96 -9.84 17.32
N ILE A 22 7.17 -8.84 17.73
CA ILE A 22 5.87 -9.03 18.42
C ILE A 22 4.85 -9.74 17.51
N MET A 23 4.85 -9.44 16.22
CA MET A 23 3.95 -10.01 15.22
C MET A 23 4.27 -11.47 14.99
N ALA A 24 5.54 -11.82 14.74
CA ALA A 24 5.94 -13.21 14.57
C ALA A 24 5.83 -13.98 15.90
N SER A 25 6.35 -13.42 17.00
CA SER A 25 6.45 -14.09 18.30
C SER A 25 5.09 -14.26 18.98
N ASP A 26 4.40 -13.15 19.25
CA ASP A 26 3.28 -13.13 20.21
C ASP A 26 1.94 -13.27 19.51
N LEU A 27 1.78 -12.63 18.34
CA LEU A 27 0.51 -12.63 17.60
C LEU A 27 0.36 -13.86 16.71
N LEU A 28 1.41 -14.25 15.98
CA LEU A 28 1.40 -15.47 15.15
C LEU A 28 1.86 -16.72 15.92
N GLY A 29 2.29 -16.57 17.18
CA GLY A 29 2.62 -17.70 18.05
C GLY A 29 3.98 -18.36 17.78
N TRP A 30 4.86 -17.75 16.97
CA TRP A 30 6.19 -18.28 16.70
C TRP A 30 7.19 -18.06 17.85
N GLY A 31 6.79 -17.44 18.97
CA GLY A 31 7.67 -17.17 20.11
C GLY A 31 8.23 -18.45 20.78
N THR A 32 7.63 -19.60 20.50
CA THR A 32 8.13 -20.92 20.94
C THR A 32 9.13 -21.56 19.97
N SER A 33 9.29 -20.98 18.77
CA SER A 33 10.24 -21.45 17.75
C SER A 33 11.68 -21.16 18.17
N PRO A 34 12.64 -22.07 17.90
CA PRO A 34 14.05 -21.83 18.13
C PRO A 34 14.61 -20.61 17.40
N THR A 35 13.90 -20.04 16.40
CA THR A 35 14.28 -18.83 15.66
C THR A 35 13.94 -17.54 16.39
N PHE A 36 12.81 -17.48 17.11
CA PHE A 36 12.32 -16.26 17.78
C PHE A 36 12.42 -16.34 19.31
N HIS A 37 12.67 -17.53 19.87
CA HIS A 37 12.85 -17.69 21.32
C HIS A 37 14.06 -16.88 21.80
N GLN A 38 13.90 -16.21 22.95
CA GLN A 38 14.99 -15.50 23.61
C GLN A 38 16.10 -16.47 24.03
N HIS A 39 17.33 -15.96 24.13
CA HIS A 39 18.48 -16.79 24.44
C HIS A 39 18.52 -17.17 25.94
N ASP A 40 17.79 -18.21 26.30
CA ASP A 40 17.70 -18.78 27.65
C ASP A 40 18.11 -20.27 27.68
N GLU A 41 17.96 -20.94 28.83
CA GLU A 41 18.29 -22.38 28.95
C GLU A 41 17.40 -23.28 28.07
N LYS A 42 16.17 -22.85 27.77
CA LYS A 42 15.26 -23.59 26.88
C LYS A 42 15.74 -23.49 25.44
N HIS A 43 16.16 -22.31 24.99
CA HIS A 43 16.79 -22.11 23.68
C HIS A 43 18.07 -22.92 23.52
N LYS A 44 18.95 -22.93 24.53
CA LYS A 44 20.18 -23.74 24.51
C LYS A 44 19.87 -25.23 24.37
N LYS A 45 18.84 -25.72 25.05
CA LYS A 45 18.39 -27.11 24.93
C LYS A 45 17.87 -27.42 23.52
N MET A 46 17.03 -26.55 22.94
CA MET A 46 16.54 -26.68 21.57
C MET A 46 17.70 -26.74 20.57
N ARG A 47 18.69 -25.84 20.70
CA ARG A 47 19.88 -25.81 19.84
C ARG A 47 20.69 -27.09 19.92
N ARG A 48 20.93 -27.63 21.14
CA ARG A 48 21.65 -28.91 21.31
C ARG A 48 20.95 -30.06 20.59
N VAL A 49 19.62 -30.14 20.69
CA VAL A 49 18.82 -31.16 19.99
C VAL A 49 18.97 -31.01 18.46
N MET A 50 18.79 -29.80 17.92
CA MET A 50 18.94 -29.54 16.48
C MET A 50 20.35 -29.85 15.98
N SER A 51 21.38 -29.40 16.70
CA SER A 51 22.78 -29.67 16.34
C SER A 51 23.12 -31.17 16.38
N SER A 52 22.50 -31.94 17.28
CA SER A 52 22.67 -33.40 17.31
C SER A 52 22.03 -34.09 16.10
N ALA A 53 20.85 -33.63 15.66
CA ALA A 53 20.14 -34.16 14.50
C ALA A 53 20.82 -33.80 13.17
N LEU A 54 21.48 -32.64 13.11
CA LEU A 54 22.18 -32.13 11.93
C LEU A 54 23.69 -32.44 11.93
N HIS A 55 24.18 -33.18 12.93
CA HIS A 55 25.60 -33.50 13.06
C HIS A 55 26.09 -34.29 11.83
N PRO A 56 27.31 -34.08 11.31
CA PRO A 56 27.80 -34.75 10.09
C PRO A 56 27.72 -36.28 10.12
N ALA A 57 27.82 -36.88 11.30
CA ALA A 57 27.62 -38.32 11.48
C ALA A 57 26.18 -38.77 11.25
N ALA A 58 25.18 -37.98 11.68
CA ALA A 58 23.77 -38.18 11.42
C ALA A 58 23.39 -37.76 9.99
N ALA A 59 24.02 -36.73 9.43
CA ALA A 59 23.82 -36.28 8.05
C ALA A 59 24.01 -37.41 7.01
N ARG A 60 24.94 -38.34 7.29
CA ARG A 60 25.21 -39.51 6.45
C ARG A 60 24.02 -40.46 6.29
N SER A 61 23.14 -40.58 7.29
CA SER A 61 21.93 -41.42 7.15
C SER A 61 20.88 -40.83 6.20
N TYR A 62 21.02 -39.56 5.81
CA TYR A 62 20.10 -38.86 4.89
C TYR A 62 20.67 -38.69 3.47
N ALA A 63 21.90 -39.13 3.21
CA ALA A 63 22.61 -38.89 1.94
C ALA A 63 21.87 -39.42 0.70
N ALA A 64 21.33 -40.64 0.79
CA ALA A 64 20.53 -41.23 -0.31
C ALA A 64 19.24 -40.45 -0.58
N GLN A 65 18.67 -39.82 0.45
CA GLN A 65 17.43 -39.06 0.35
C GLN A 65 17.70 -37.68 -0.24
N HIS A 66 18.75 -37.01 0.21
CA HIS A 66 19.22 -35.76 -0.36
C HIS A 66 19.49 -35.89 -1.86
N LEU A 67 20.11 -37.00 -2.28
CA LEU A 67 20.35 -37.29 -3.70
C LEU A 67 19.04 -37.41 -4.50
N ASN A 68 18.06 -38.17 -4.00
CA ASN A 68 16.77 -38.32 -4.69
C ASN A 68 15.99 -37.00 -4.77
N SER A 69 15.95 -36.22 -3.69
CA SER A 69 15.33 -34.88 -3.67
C SER A 69 16.02 -33.91 -4.63
N THR A 70 17.36 -33.97 -4.72
CA THR A 70 18.15 -33.17 -5.67
C THR A 70 17.84 -33.55 -7.12
N ILE A 71 17.69 -34.85 -7.42
CA ILE A 71 17.34 -35.33 -8.77
C ILE A 71 15.96 -34.82 -9.18
N HIS A 72 14.95 -34.92 -8.29
CA HIS A 72 13.60 -34.43 -8.57
C HIS A 72 13.58 -32.91 -8.80
N PHE A 73 14.27 -32.15 -7.96
CA PHE A 73 14.44 -30.71 -8.14
C PHE A 73 15.03 -30.35 -9.50
N LEU A 74 16.12 -31.02 -9.90
CA LEU A 74 16.76 -30.77 -11.18
C LEU A 74 15.87 -31.14 -12.37
N GLN A 75 15.05 -32.20 -12.25
CA GLN A 75 14.08 -32.58 -13.28
C GLN A 75 12.97 -31.54 -13.43
N GLU A 76 12.45 -31.01 -12.31
CA GLU A 76 11.38 -30.01 -12.31
C GLU A 76 11.85 -28.67 -12.88
N VAL A 77 13.03 -28.20 -12.47
CA VAL A 77 13.65 -26.98 -13.02
C VAL A 77 14.04 -27.14 -14.49
N ALA A 78 14.46 -28.34 -14.92
CA ALA A 78 14.78 -28.60 -16.33
C ALA A 78 13.55 -28.54 -17.25
N VAL A 79 12.37 -28.90 -16.74
CA VAL A 79 11.10 -28.86 -17.50
C VAL A 79 10.45 -27.48 -17.42
N ASN A 80 10.54 -26.79 -16.28
CA ASN A 80 9.97 -25.46 -16.08
C ASN A 80 10.93 -24.54 -15.30
N PRO A 81 11.87 -23.85 -15.99
CA PRO A 81 12.88 -23.02 -15.34
C PRO A 81 12.31 -21.85 -14.53
N GLU A 82 11.12 -21.36 -14.89
CA GLU A 82 10.46 -20.26 -14.17
C GLU A 82 9.94 -20.69 -12.78
N SER A 83 9.81 -22.00 -12.53
CA SER A 83 9.38 -22.57 -11.24
C SER A 83 10.52 -22.78 -10.22
N PHE A 84 11.72 -22.25 -10.48
CA PHE A 84 12.91 -22.49 -9.67
C PHE A 84 12.69 -22.28 -8.16
N MET A 85 12.03 -21.19 -7.76
CA MET A 85 11.79 -20.88 -6.35
C MET A 85 10.77 -21.85 -5.72
N ASP A 86 9.73 -22.21 -6.46
CA ASP A 86 8.70 -23.15 -6.00
C ASP A 86 9.26 -24.56 -5.84
N ALA A 87 10.03 -25.02 -6.84
CA ALA A 87 10.74 -26.30 -6.80
C ALA A 87 11.76 -26.35 -5.64
N THR A 88 12.45 -25.24 -5.38
CA THR A 88 13.39 -25.13 -4.25
C THR A 88 12.66 -25.27 -2.91
N ASN A 89 11.56 -24.53 -2.74
CA ASN A 89 10.75 -24.53 -1.52
C ASN A 89 10.10 -25.90 -1.26
N ALA A 90 9.55 -26.53 -2.30
CA ALA A 90 8.94 -27.86 -2.19
C ALA A 90 9.98 -28.94 -1.82
N THR A 91 11.18 -28.87 -2.41
CA THR A 91 12.27 -29.82 -2.13
C THR A 91 12.78 -29.70 -0.69
N LEU A 92 13.01 -28.46 -0.23
CA LEU A 92 13.43 -28.19 1.16
C LEU A 92 12.34 -28.56 2.17
N GLY A 93 11.08 -28.21 1.89
CA GLY A 93 9.93 -28.55 2.73
C GLY A 93 9.77 -30.06 2.90
N SER A 94 9.85 -30.82 1.81
CA SER A 94 9.78 -32.29 1.83
C SER A 94 10.93 -32.90 2.65
N PHE A 95 12.14 -32.38 2.51
CA PHE A 95 13.29 -32.83 3.30
C PHE A 95 13.10 -32.58 4.80
N ILE A 96 12.64 -31.38 5.18
CA ILE A 96 12.39 -31.02 6.58
C ILE A 96 11.26 -31.88 7.17
N MET A 97 10.15 -32.07 6.44
CA MET A 97 9.01 -32.87 6.92
C MET A 97 9.41 -34.32 7.17
N ARG A 98 10.27 -34.88 6.31
CA ARG A 98 10.79 -36.23 6.51
C ARG A 98 11.76 -36.32 7.69
N LEU A 99 12.63 -35.33 7.85
CA LEU A 99 13.65 -35.33 8.90
C LEU A 99 13.02 -35.11 10.29
N ALA A 100 12.06 -34.19 10.39
CA ALA A 100 11.42 -33.82 11.65
C ALA A 100 10.26 -34.74 12.04
N TYR A 101 9.49 -35.25 11.06
CA TYR A 101 8.23 -35.96 11.31
C TYR A 101 8.16 -37.35 10.65
N GLY A 102 9.18 -37.76 9.90
CA GLY A 102 9.17 -39.03 9.16
C GLY A 102 8.23 -39.05 7.94
N HIS A 103 7.62 -37.92 7.59
CA HIS A 103 6.65 -37.82 6.50
C HIS A 103 7.34 -37.89 5.13
N VAL A 104 6.82 -38.72 4.24
CA VAL A 104 7.33 -38.85 2.86
C VAL A 104 6.30 -38.25 1.92
N SER A 105 6.65 -37.12 1.32
CA SER A 105 5.82 -36.51 0.29
C SER A 105 6.11 -37.15 -1.06
N HIS A 106 5.05 -37.43 -1.82
CA HIS A 106 5.13 -38.06 -3.14
C HIS A 106 4.75 -37.11 -4.28
N THR A 107 4.29 -35.89 -3.97
CA THR A 107 3.88 -34.87 -4.96
C THR A 107 4.15 -33.46 -4.42
N THR A 108 4.27 -32.47 -5.32
CA THR A 108 4.42 -31.05 -4.95
C THR A 108 3.13 -30.40 -4.43
N LYS A 109 2.00 -31.13 -4.47
CA LYS A 109 0.67 -30.71 -3.97
C LYS A 109 0.27 -31.43 -2.69
N ASP A 110 1.24 -31.78 -1.86
CA ASP A 110 0.99 -32.40 -0.58
C ASP A 110 0.37 -31.37 0.38
N PRO A 111 -0.82 -31.62 0.96
CA PRO A 111 -1.49 -30.66 1.84
C PRO A 111 -0.63 -30.22 3.04
N LEU A 112 0.28 -31.09 3.51
CA LEU A 112 1.19 -30.75 4.61
C LEU A 112 2.32 -29.84 4.14
N LEU A 113 2.76 -29.96 2.88
CA LEU A 113 3.73 -29.05 2.29
C LEU A 113 3.10 -27.69 1.96
N GLU A 114 1.85 -27.66 1.48
CA GLU A 114 1.09 -26.42 1.28
C GLU A 114 0.91 -25.67 2.60
N MET A 115 0.54 -26.36 3.68
CA MET A 115 0.41 -25.76 5.00
C MET A 115 1.73 -25.17 5.52
N VAL A 116 2.87 -25.86 5.29
CA VAL A 116 4.20 -25.34 5.63
C VAL A 116 4.55 -24.12 4.78
N HIS A 117 4.25 -24.17 3.48
CA HIS A 117 4.50 -23.07 2.56
C HIS A 117 3.72 -21.82 2.96
N ASP A 118 2.43 -21.95 3.26
CA ASP A 118 1.60 -20.87 3.77
C ASP A 118 2.12 -20.34 5.10
N SER A 119 2.50 -21.22 6.02
CA SER A 119 3.07 -20.82 7.32
C SER A 119 4.36 -20.01 7.17
N VAL A 120 5.25 -20.41 6.27
CA VAL A 120 6.51 -19.69 5.97
C VAL A 120 6.22 -18.38 5.24
N ARG A 121 5.25 -18.34 4.33
CA ARG A 121 4.81 -17.12 3.65
C ARG A 121 4.25 -16.09 4.64
N TYR A 122 3.35 -16.50 5.53
CA TYR A 122 2.80 -15.63 6.58
C TYR A 122 3.87 -15.18 7.57
N LEU A 123 4.84 -16.03 7.90
CA LEU A 123 5.99 -15.63 8.69
C LEU A 123 6.85 -14.59 7.96
N GLY A 124 7.13 -14.79 6.67
CA GLY A 124 7.86 -13.82 5.84
C GLY A 124 7.16 -12.46 5.79
N ILE A 125 5.84 -12.45 5.67
CA ILE A 125 5.00 -11.24 5.79
C ILE A 125 5.15 -10.64 7.20
N ALA A 126 5.03 -11.42 8.26
CA ALA A 126 5.09 -10.90 9.63
C ALA A 126 6.45 -10.36 10.05
N THR A 127 7.54 -10.94 9.56
CA THR A 127 8.92 -10.49 9.83
C THR A 127 9.40 -9.39 8.88
N SER A 128 8.59 -9.02 7.89
CA SER A 128 8.88 -7.88 7.05
C SER A 128 8.61 -6.57 7.81
N THR A 129 9.35 -5.51 7.48
CA THR A 129 9.24 -4.16 8.08
C THR A 129 7.89 -3.45 7.87
N TYR A 130 6.83 -4.18 7.51
CA TYR A 130 5.49 -3.61 7.27
C TYR A 130 4.67 -3.42 8.55
N PHE A 131 4.99 -4.12 9.65
CA PHE A 131 4.17 -4.05 10.87
C PHE A 131 4.83 -3.22 11.96
N LEU A 132 4.29 -2.01 12.19
CA LEU A 132 4.74 -1.07 13.24
C LEU A 132 4.79 -1.70 14.64
N VAL A 133 4.00 -2.76 14.90
CA VAL A 133 3.99 -3.47 16.18
C VAL A 133 5.33 -4.16 16.48
N ASN A 134 6.13 -4.49 15.47
CA ASN A 134 7.43 -5.17 15.63
C ASN A 134 8.57 -4.24 16.02
N ASP A 135 8.45 -2.98 15.62
CA ASP A 135 9.54 -2.02 15.73
C ASP A 135 9.42 -1.11 16.96
N PHE A 136 8.27 -1.13 17.67
CA PHE A 136 7.94 -0.05 18.61
C PHE A 136 7.31 -0.51 19.94
N PRO A 137 7.99 -0.35 21.10
CA PRO A 137 7.31 -0.37 22.39
C PRO A 137 6.35 0.83 22.49
N ILE A 138 5.13 0.62 23.00
CA ILE A 138 4.09 1.66 23.14
C ILE A 138 4.62 2.80 24.03
N ARG A 139 5.10 3.88 23.40
CA ARG A 139 5.52 5.14 24.03
C ARG A 139 4.77 6.29 23.37
N ASN A 140 4.57 7.39 24.09
CA ASN A 140 3.79 8.55 23.63
C ASN A 140 4.42 9.23 22.39
N ILE A 141 5.75 9.23 22.29
CA ILE A 141 6.52 9.72 21.14
C ILE A 141 7.54 8.64 20.78
N ILE A 142 7.64 8.34 19.50
CA ILE A 142 8.58 7.36 18.96
C ILE A 142 9.23 7.96 17.71
N SER A 143 10.50 7.68 17.46
CA SER A 143 11.17 8.14 16.24
C SER A 143 11.80 6.97 15.49
N ALA A 144 11.55 6.90 14.19
CA ALA A 144 12.31 6.06 13.26
C ALA A 144 13.28 6.95 12.48
N VAL A 145 14.51 6.50 12.30
CA VAL A 145 15.56 7.23 11.59
C VAL A 145 16.01 6.38 10.42
N THR A 146 15.87 6.91 9.20
CA THR A 146 16.54 6.40 8.01
C THR A 146 17.81 7.24 7.74
N PRO A 147 18.72 6.83 6.85
CA PRO A 147 19.89 7.65 6.49
C PRO A 147 19.55 9.05 5.98
N THR A 148 18.31 9.27 5.55
CA THR A 148 17.83 10.46 4.83
C THR A 148 16.77 11.24 5.61
N HIS A 149 16.02 10.58 6.50
CA HIS A 149 14.87 11.18 7.18
C HIS A 149 14.74 10.71 8.63
N THR A 150 14.15 11.57 9.47
CA THR A 150 13.66 11.20 10.81
C THR A 150 12.15 11.31 10.80
N THR A 151 11.46 10.20 11.03
CA THR A 151 10.00 10.14 11.18
C THR A 151 9.66 10.07 12.65
N VAL A 152 8.84 10.99 13.14
CA VAL A 152 8.37 11.02 14.52
C VAL A 152 6.90 10.61 14.56
N PHE A 153 6.61 9.54 15.30
CA PHE A 153 5.27 9.04 15.59
C PHE A 153 4.79 9.60 16.93
N ILE A 154 3.55 10.06 16.95
CA ILE A 154 2.86 10.56 18.14
C ILE A 154 1.65 9.67 18.42
N ASN A 155 1.53 9.19 19.65
CA ASN A 155 0.55 8.15 20.02
C ASN A 155 -0.47 8.61 21.06
N THR A 156 -0.58 9.93 21.31
CA THR A 156 -1.51 10.51 22.30
C THR A 156 -2.30 11.66 21.69
N MET A 157 -3.57 11.79 22.07
CA MET A 157 -4.46 12.86 21.60
C MET A 157 -3.91 14.25 21.97
N GLU A 158 -3.36 14.40 23.17
CA GLU A 158 -2.85 15.68 23.67
C GLU A 158 -1.72 16.21 22.78
N LEU A 159 -0.76 15.34 22.42
CA LEU A 159 0.32 15.68 21.48
C LEU A 159 -0.20 15.93 20.07
N ALA A 160 -1.17 15.14 19.61
CA ALA A 160 -1.79 15.36 18.30
C ALA A 160 -2.48 16.72 18.22
N THR A 161 -3.26 17.10 19.23
CA THR A 161 -3.90 18.43 19.32
C THR A 161 -2.86 19.55 19.41
N GLU A 162 -1.83 19.40 20.24
CA GLU A 162 -0.76 20.39 20.37
C GLU A 162 -0.07 20.64 19.03
N LEU A 163 0.33 19.58 18.33
CA LEU A 163 1.06 19.69 17.07
C LEU A 163 0.16 20.05 15.89
N LEU A 164 -1.00 19.40 15.73
CA LEU A 164 -1.86 19.50 14.54
C LEU A 164 -2.90 20.61 14.60
N GLU A 165 -3.19 21.21 15.77
CA GLU A 165 -4.12 22.33 15.89
C GLU A 165 -3.39 23.61 16.31
N LYS A 166 -2.66 23.57 17.44
CA LYS A 166 -2.05 24.76 18.02
C LYS A 166 -0.77 25.19 17.30
N GLN A 167 0.01 24.24 16.78
CA GLN A 167 1.29 24.50 16.11
C GLN A 167 1.26 24.32 14.59
N THR A 168 0.06 24.35 13.98
CA THR A 168 -0.16 24.14 12.54
C THR A 168 0.77 24.94 11.62
N ALA A 169 1.11 26.18 11.98
CA ALA A 169 2.00 27.02 11.18
C ALA A 169 3.40 26.39 10.98
N VAL A 170 3.86 25.60 11.95
CA VAL A 170 5.19 24.95 11.95
C VAL A 170 5.09 23.48 11.51
N THR A 171 4.00 22.79 11.86
CA THR A 171 3.85 21.33 11.69
C THR A 171 3.08 20.91 10.44
N SER A 172 2.39 21.83 9.75
CA SER A 172 1.58 21.49 8.55
C SER A 172 2.39 21.24 7.28
N GLY A 173 3.73 21.22 7.38
CA GLY A 173 4.60 20.85 6.28
C GLY A 173 4.33 19.41 5.82
N ARG A 174 4.39 19.19 4.51
CA ARG A 174 4.31 17.85 3.92
C ARG A 174 5.69 17.41 3.45
N PRO A 175 6.24 16.30 3.97
CA PRO A 175 7.49 15.73 3.46
C PRO A 175 7.40 15.49 1.95
N ARG A 176 8.55 15.59 1.28
CA ARG A 176 8.63 15.36 -0.16
C ARG A 176 8.62 13.86 -0.42
N ASP A 177 7.58 13.36 -1.07
CA ASP A 177 7.50 11.99 -1.57
C ASP A 177 7.76 11.99 -3.08
N ILE A 178 8.87 11.41 -3.53
CA ILE A 178 9.28 11.52 -4.94
C ILE A 178 8.41 10.61 -5.80
N MET A 179 8.10 9.41 -5.31
CA MET A 179 7.25 8.47 -6.01
C MET A 179 5.85 9.05 -6.18
N ALA A 180 5.18 9.45 -5.10
CA ALA A 180 3.84 10.00 -5.18
C ALA A 180 3.82 11.37 -5.86
N ASN A 181 4.67 12.33 -5.46
CA ASN A 181 4.50 13.72 -5.87
C ASN A 181 5.04 14.01 -7.27
N GLU A 182 6.19 13.45 -7.62
CA GLU A 182 6.92 13.83 -8.83
C GLU A 182 6.75 12.81 -9.94
N ILE A 183 6.89 11.53 -9.61
CA ILE A 183 6.78 10.45 -10.58
C ILE A 183 5.30 10.24 -10.95
N LEU A 184 4.42 10.01 -9.97
CA LEU A 184 2.97 9.91 -10.20
C LEU A 184 2.27 11.27 -10.36
N GLY A 185 2.98 12.38 -10.08
CA GLY A 185 2.47 13.74 -10.26
C GLY A 185 1.55 14.26 -9.15
N TRP A 186 1.46 13.60 -7.99
CA TRP A 186 0.55 14.01 -6.89
C TRP A 186 0.83 15.36 -6.26
N GLY A 187 1.96 15.99 -6.57
CA GLY A 187 2.26 17.36 -6.15
C GLY A 187 1.25 18.43 -6.62
N THR A 188 0.41 18.16 -7.63
CA THR A 188 -0.68 19.09 -8.03
C THR A 188 -1.92 18.97 -7.14
N SER A 189 -2.01 17.94 -6.29
CA SER A 189 -3.12 17.77 -5.35
C SER A 189 -2.85 18.53 -4.04
N PRO A 190 -3.85 19.23 -3.47
CA PRO A 190 -3.73 19.85 -2.16
C PRO A 190 -3.64 18.84 -1.02
N ALA A 191 -3.67 17.53 -1.25
CA ALA A 191 -3.37 16.50 -0.24
C ALA A 191 -1.87 16.20 -0.10
N PHE A 192 -1.09 16.44 -1.16
CA PHE A 192 0.32 16.04 -1.26
C PHE A 192 1.26 17.24 -1.46
N ARG A 193 0.71 18.40 -1.84
CA ARG A 193 1.46 19.64 -2.02
C ARG A 193 2.03 20.15 -0.68
N ARG A 194 3.22 20.74 -0.72
CA ARG A 194 3.81 21.51 0.38
C ARG A 194 2.91 22.68 0.78
N HIS A 195 2.99 23.11 2.04
CA HIS A 195 2.22 24.23 2.53
C HIS A 195 2.77 25.58 2.00
N ASP A 196 2.33 25.97 0.81
CA ASP A 196 2.65 27.25 0.15
C ASP A 196 1.38 28.08 -0.13
N GLU A 197 1.53 29.26 -0.74
CA GLU A 197 0.39 30.13 -1.09
C GLU A 197 -0.59 29.47 -2.06
N MET A 198 -0.09 28.63 -2.97
CA MET A 198 -0.94 27.88 -3.89
C MET A 198 -1.77 26.81 -3.14
N HIS A 199 -1.19 26.11 -2.16
CA HIS A 199 -1.91 25.20 -1.29
C HIS A 199 -3.01 25.92 -0.50
N LYS A 200 -2.72 27.11 0.06
CA LYS A 200 -3.73 27.94 0.73
C LYS A 200 -4.86 28.35 -0.22
N LYS A 201 -4.53 28.76 -1.45
CA LYS A 201 -5.53 29.06 -2.50
C LYS A 201 -6.40 27.84 -2.80
N MET A 202 -5.81 26.68 -3.07
CA MET A 202 -6.55 25.43 -3.32
C MET A 202 -7.52 25.08 -2.19
N ARG A 203 -7.08 25.15 -0.91
CA ARG A 203 -7.96 24.89 0.23
C ARG A 203 -9.12 25.88 0.32
N ARG A 204 -8.87 27.17 0.02
CA ARG A 204 -9.92 28.19 0.01
C ARG A 204 -10.95 27.93 -1.09
N VAL A 205 -10.53 27.50 -2.28
CA VAL A 205 -11.45 27.14 -3.37
C VAL A 205 -12.26 25.89 -2.98
N MET A 206 -11.62 24.83 -2.48
CA MET A 206 -12.33 23.61 -2.04
C MET A 206 -13.34 23.86 -0.92
N ALA A 207 -13.07 24.83 -0.05
CA ALA A 207 -13.99 25.19 1.02
C ALA A 207 -15.37 25.64 0.49
N SER A 208 -15.47 26.17 -0.74
CA SER A 208 -16.78 26.56 -1.31
C SER A 208 -17.72 25.37 -1.51
N ALA A 209 -17.19 24.16 -1.73
CA ALA A 209 -17.97 22.93 -1.80
C ALA A 209 -18.08 22.21 -0.45
N LEU A 210 -17.01 22.23 0.35
CA LEU A 210 -16.92 21.39 1.56
C LEU A 210 -17.45 22.07 2.83
N HIS A 211 -17.68 23.39 2.81
CA HIS A 211 -18.16 24.09 4.00
C HIS A 211 -19.55 23.56 4.43
N PRO A 212 -19.84 23.41 5.74
CA PRO A 212 -21.12 22.86 6.22
C PRO A 212 -22.37 23.57 5.64
N ALA A 213 -22.25 24.87 5.35
CA ALA A 213 -23.32 25.62 4.70
C ALA A 213 -23.61 25.15 3.27
N ALA A 214 -22.57 24.86 2.48
CA ALA A 214 -22.69 24.29 1.14
C ALA A 214 -23.14 22.83 1.20
N ALA A 215 -22.59 22.04 2.12
CA ALA A 215 -22.90 20.62 2.29
C ALA A 215 -24.41 20.35 2.50
N ARG A 216 -25.11 21.25 3.21
CA ARG A 216 -26.57 21.17 3.39
C ARG A 216 -27.36 21.19 2.08
N SER A 217 -26.85 21.82 1.03
CA SER A 217 -27.50 21.85 -0.28
C SER A 217 -27.46 20.50 -1.02
N TYR A 218 -26.62 19.57 -0.58
CA TYR A 218 -26.46 18.25 -1.22
C TYR A 218 -27.42 17.18 -0.67
N ALA A 219 -28.32 17.53 0.26
CA ALA A 219 -29.20 16.57 0.93
C ALA A 219 -30.04 15.75 -0.05
N ALA A 220 -30.61 16.38 -1.08
CA ALA A 220 -31.39 15.69 -2.11
C ALA A 220 -30.54 14.69 -2.92
N GLN A 221 -29.32 15.09 -3.28
CA GLN A 221 -28.37 14.24 -4.00
C GLN A 221 -27.93 13.05 -3.13
N HIS A 222 -27.63 13.29 -1.86
CA HIS A 222 -27.30 12.23 -0.91
C HIS A 222 -28.42 11.20 -0.78
N LEU A 223 -29.67 11.66 -0.67
CA LEU A 223 -30.83 10.78 -0.60
C LEU A 223 -30.97 9.92 -1.86
N GLU A 224 -30.88 10.52 -3.04
CA GLU A 224 -30.99 9.82 -4.32
C GLU A 224 -29.88 8.77 -4.49
N THR A 225 -28.63 9.13 -4.21
CA THR A 225 -27.51 8.18 -4.22
C THR A 225 -27.70 7.05 -3.22
N THR A 226 -28.20 7.36 -2.01
CA THR A 226 -28.44 6.34 -0.97
C THR A 226 -29.54 5.35 -1.37
N ILE A 227 -30.62 5.84 -1.99
CA ILE A 227 -31.69 4.97 -2.48
C ILE A 227 -31.15 4.03 -3.56
N HIS A 228 -30.36 4.55 -4.51
CA HIS A 228 -29.76 3.74 -5.57
C HIS A 228 -28.81 2.67 -5.00
N PHE A 229 -27.94 3.07 -4.07
CA PHE A 229 -27.05 2.15 -3.35
C PHE A 229 -27.81 1.01 -2.67
N LEU A 230 -28.90 1.32 -1.95
CA LEU A 230 -29.71 0.31 -1.27
C LEU A 230 -30.39 -0.65 -2.27
N GLN A 231 -30.80 -0.15 -3.44
CA GLN A 231 -31.36 -0.97 -4.51
C GLN A 231 -30.30 -1.91 -5.10
N GLU A 232 -29.09 -1.42 -5.37
CA GLU A 232 -27.97 -2.23 -5.87
C GLU A 232 -27.59 -3.32 -4.88
N VAL A 233 -27.41 -2.98 -3.60
CA VAL A 233 -27.10 -3.95 -2.53
C VAL A 233 -28.21 -4.99 -2.36
N ALA A 234 -29.48 -4.61 -2.53
CA ALA A 234 -30.60 -5.55 -2.44
C ALA A 234 -30.71 -6.47 -3.67
N ALA A 235 -30.32 -5.99 -4.86
CA ALA A 235 -30.45 -6.72 -6.12
C ALA A 235 -29.22 -7.61 -6.44
N SER A 236 -28.05 -7.27 -5.92
CA SER A 236 -26.76 -7.86 -6.30
C SER A 236 -26.15 -8.73 -5.18
N ARG A 237 -25.32 -9.71 -5.56
CA ARG A 237 -24.38 -10.41 -4.65
C ARG A 237 -22.98 -9.78 -4.67
N GLU A 238 -22.79 -8.67 -5.36
CA GLU A 238 -21.52 -7.92 -5.35
C GLU A 238 -21.17 -7.50 -3.93
N SER A 239 -19.87 -7.31 -3.69
CA SER A 239 -19.38 -6.89 -2.38
C SER A 239 -20.03 -5.56 -1.99
N PHE A 240 -20.60 -5.50 -0.78
CA PHE A 240 -21.09 -4.27 -0.17
C PHE A 240 -20.09 -3.10 -0.30
N MET A 241 -18.79 -3.41 -0.25
CA MET A 241 -17.72 -2.42 -0.42
C MET A 241 -17.63 -1.87 -1.84
N ASP A 242 -17.84 -2.71 -2.86
CA ASP A 242 -17.79 -2.28 -4.25
C ASP A 242 -18.99 -1.36 -4.55
N ALA A 243 -20.19 -1.75 -4.11
CA ALA A 243 -21.38 -0.89 -4.18
C ALA A 243 -21.21 0.43 -3.41
N THR A 244 -20.53 0.42 -2.26
CA THR A 244 -20.25 1.64 -1.49
C THR A 244 -19.30 2.56 -2.25
N ASN A 245 -18.22 2.03 -2.82
CA ASN A 245 -17.28 2.82 -3.63
C ASN A 245 -17.97 3.47 -4.83
N ASP A 246 -18.82 2.72 -5.52
CA ASP A 246 -19.52 3.22 -6.70
C ASP A 246 -20.57 4.28 -6.33
N ALA A 247 -21.29 4.09 -5.23
CA ALA A 247 -22.23 5.09 -4.72
C ALA A 247 -21.54 6.41 -4.35
N VAL A 248 -20.44 6.34 -3.59
CA VAL A 248 -19.68 7.54 -3.20
C VAL A 248 -19.02 8.19 -4.41
N GLY A 249 -18.45 7.39 -5.32
CA GLY A 249 -17.91 7.87 -6.58
C GLY A 249 -18.95 8.63 -7.38
N SER A 250 -20.13 8.03 -7.62
CA SER A 250 -21.24 8.65 -8.32
C SER A 250 -21.70 9.96 -7.69
N PHE A 251 -21.81 10.00 -6.35
CA PHE A 251 -22.11 11.23 -5.62
C PHE A 251 -21.08 12.32 -5.92
N ILE A 252 -19.78 12.01 -5.88
CA ILE A 252 -18.76 13.03 -6.10
C ILE A 252 -18.64 13.42 -7.58
N MET A 253 -18.84 12.50 -8.54
CA MET A 253 -18.91 12.86 -9.96
C MET A 253 -20.00 13.90 -10.21
N ARG A 254 -21.18 13.70 -9.61
CA ARG A 254 -22.31 14.61 -9.74
C ARG A 254 -22.03 15.94 -9.04
N LEU A 255 -21.49 15.91 -7.83
CA LEU A 255 -21.13 17.12 -7.09
C LEU A 255 -20.06 17.95 -7.81
N ALA A 256 -18.96 17.31 -8.21
CA ALA A 256 -17.79 17.98 -8.75
C ALA A 256 -18.00 18.42 -10.20
N TYR A 257 -18.64 17.59 -11.02
CA TYR A 257 -18.71 17.76 -12.47
C TYR A 257 -20.13 17.78 -13.06
N GLY A 258 -21.18 17.64 -12.24
CA GLY A 258 -22.57 17.59 -12.73
C GLY A 258 -22.87 16.32 -13.53
N TYR A 259 -22.00 15.32 -13.40
CA TYR A 259 -22.05 14.09 -14.16
C TYR A 259 -22.82 13.01 -13.40
N VAL A 260 -23.78 12.38 -14.07
CA VAL A 260 -24.56 11.26 -13.53
C VAL A 260 -24.09 10.00 -14.23
N SER A 261 -23.54 9.05 -13.46
CA SER A 261 -23.25 7.71 -14.00
C SER A 261 -24.56 7.05 -14.39
N HIS A 262 -24.63 6.53 -15.61
CA HIS A 262 -25.82 5.88 -16.15
C HIS A 262 -25.72 4.35 -16.16
N THR A 263 -24.58 3.78 -15.76
CA THR A 263 -24.33 2.33 -15.77
C THR A 263 -23.52 1.91 -14.55
N THR A 264 -23.68 0.66 -14.11
CA THR A 264 -22.86 0.02 -13.06
C THR A 264 -21.38 -0.11 -13.44
N LYS A 265 -20.99 0.22 -14.68
CA LYS A 265 -19.61 0.16 -15.19
C LYS A 265 -19.26 1.43 -15.94
N ASP A 266 -19.30 2.53 -15.22
CA ASP A 266 -18.93 3.83 -15.78
C ASP A 266 -17.42 3.87 -16.10
N PRO A 267 -17.02 4.11 -17.36
CA PRO A 267 -15.61 4.17 -17.74
C PRO A 267 -14.81 5.25 -17.02
N LEU A 268 -15.44 6.39 -16.69
CA LEU A 268 -14.78 7.49 -15.99
C LEU A 268 -14.58 7.13 -14.52
N LEU A 269 -15.56 6.48 -13.89
CA LEU A 269 -15.41 5.97 -12.52
C LEU A 269 -14.27 4.94 -12.43
N ALA A 270 -14.24 3.98 -13.36
CA ALA A 270 -13.18 2.98 -13.45
C ALA A 270 -11.80 3.62 -13.65
N LEU A 271 -11.72 4.65 -14.50
CA LEU A 271 -10.48 5.39 -14.75
C LEU A 271 -9.94 6.06 -13.47
N VAL A 272 -10.82 6.66 -12.65
CA VAL A 272 -10.38 7.28 -11.40
C VAL A 272 -9.97 6.24 -10.36
N HIS A 273 -10.73 5.15 -10.22
CA HIS A 273 -10.37 4.05 -9.33
C HIS A 273 -9.00 3.47 -9.67
N GLU A 274 -8.73 3.26 -10.96
CA GLU A 274 -7.43 2.75 -11.42
C GLU A 274 -6.30 3.75 -11.16
N SER A 275 -6.52 5.06 -11.39
CA SER A 275 -5.52 6.09 -11.04
C SER A 275 -5.19 6.08 -9.55
N PHE A 276 -6.19 5.90 -8.70
CA PHE A 276 -5.99 5.84 -7.25
C PHE A 276 -5.30 4.54 -6.80
N ARG A 277 -5.51 3.42 -7.50
CA ARG A 277 -4.78 2.17 -7.24
C ARG A 277 -3.26 2.37 -7.32
N TYR A 278 -2.78 3.13 -8.31
CA TYR A 278 -1.37 3.48 -8.41
C TYR A 278 -0.90 4.39 -7.28
N LEU A 279 -1.73 5.33 -6.82
CA LEU A 279 -1.42 6.12 -5.63
C LEU A 279 -1.31 5.23 -4.39
N GLY A 280 -2.25 4.29 -4.21
CA GLY A 280 -2.22 3.29 -3.15
C GLY A 280 -0.87 2.57 -3.13
N ILE A 281 -0.45 2.00 -4.25
CA ILE A 281 0.86 1.35 -4.42
C ILE A 281 2.01 2.31 -4.04
N ALA A 282 1.98 3.55 -4.53
CA ALA A 282 3.04 4.53 -4.25
C ALA A 282 3.17 4.85 -2.75
N THR A 283 2.06 4.84 -2.01
CA THR A 283 2.02 5.17 -0.58
C THR A 283 2.16 3.96 0.35
N SER A 284 1.80 2.76 -0.10
CA SER A 284 1.85 1.53 0.72
C SER A 284 3.12 0.72 0.51
N THR A 285 3.86 0.97 -0.58
CA THR A 285 5.10 0.27 -0.91
C THR A 285 6.30 1.17 -0.67
N TYR A 286 7.34 0.62 -0.05
CA TYR A 286 8.61 1.33 0.10
C TYR A 286 9.36 1.38 -1.24
N PHE A 287 9.61 2.59 -1.74
CA PHE A 287 10.40 2.82 -2.95
C PHE A 287 11.71 3.55 -2.62
N LEU A 288 12.85 2.97 -3.02
CA LEU A 288 14.18 3.55 -2.80
C LEU A 288 14.33 4.96 -3.38
N VAL A 289 13.55 5.33 -4.40
CA VAL A 289 13.57 6.67 -5.00
C VAL A 289 13.14 7.77 -4.02
N ASN A 290 12.39 7.42 -2.96
CA ASN A 290 12.00 8.37 -1.92
C ASN A 290 13.18 8.76 -1.02
N ASP A 291 14.14 7.87 -0.81
CA ASP A 291 15.36 8.15 -0.06
C ASP A 291 16.50 8.65 -0.96
N PHE A 292 16.58 8.14 -2.19
CA PHE A 292 17.60 8.51 -3.16
C PHE A 292 16.98 9.20 -4.37
N PRO A 293 16.72 10.52 -4.31
CA PRO A 293 16.10 11.30 -5.38
C PRO A 293 16.74 11.14 -6.76
N ILE A 294 18.04 10.87 -6.80
CA ILE A 294 18.78 10.68 -8.05
C ILE A 294 18.27 9.49 -8.87
N LEU A 295 17.64 8.50 -8.23
CA LEU A 295 17.07 7.33 -8.91
C LEU A 295 15.93 7.71 -9.87
N ARG A 296 15.26 8.87 -9.69
CA ARG A 296 14.19 9.34 -10.59
C ARG A 296 14.63 9.55 -12.04
N TYR A 297 15.93 9.62 -12.29
CA TYR A 297 16.52 9.76 -13.62
C TYR A 297 16.88 8.43 -14.27
N LEU A 298 16.73 7.30 -13.56
CA LEU A 298 16.96 5.98 -14.13
C LEU A 298 15.95 5.71 -15.26
N PRO A 299 16.40 5.25 -16.43
CA PRO A 299 15.49 4.80 -17.49
C PRO A 299 14.62 3.64 -17.03
N ALA A 300 13.39 3.55 -17.55
CA ALA A 300 12.44 2.48 -17.19
C ALA A 300 12.91 1.06 -17.57
N TRP A 301 13.91 0.92 -18.45
CA TRP A 301 14.51 -0.36 -18.83
C TRP A 301 15.57 -0.85 -17.83
N PHE A 302 16.07 0.03 -16.94
CA PHE A 302 17.16 -0.31 -16.02
C PHE A 302 16.70 -1.33 -14.97
N PRO A 303 17.52 -2.34 -14.62
CA PRO A 303 17.17 -3.32 -13.59
C PRO A 303 16.84 -2.64 -12.26
N GLY A 304 15.71 -2.99 -11.65
CA GLY A 304 15.22 -2.36 -10.41
C GLY A 304 14.48 -1.02 -10.61
N ALA A 305 14.42 -0.47 -11.83
CA ALA A 305 13.66 0.75 -12.14
C ALA A 305 12.16 0.48 -12.44
N HIS A 306 11.59 -0.60 -11.90
CA HIS A 306 10.17 -0.94 -12.13
C HIS A 306 9.22 0.17 -11.65
N PHE A 307 9.63 0.94 -10.62
CA PHE A 307 8.90 2.11 -10.13
C PHE A 307 8.65 3.18 -11.21
N GLN A 308 9.52 3.30 -12.22
CA GLN A 308 9.30 4.22 -13.35
C GLN A 308 8.11 3.82 -14.22
N ARG A 309 7.88 2.52 -14.40
CA ARG A 309 6.74 2.00 -15.19
C ARG A 309 5.43 2.21 -14.44
N ILE A 310 5.40 1.82 -13.16
CA ILE A 310 4.26 2.10 -12.25
C ILE A 310 3.96 3.61 -12.25
N GLY A 311 5.01 4.40 -12.09
CA GLY A 311 4.98 5.85 -12.08
C GLY A 311 4.36 6.45 -13.32
N LYS A 312 4.86 6.07 -14.50
CA LYS A 312 4.37 6.54 -15.79
C LYS A 312 2.89 6.20 -15.99
N ILE A 313 2.50 4.94 -15.74
CA ILE A 313 1.10 4.53 -15.94
C ILE A 313 0.19 5.27 -14.96
N GLY A 314 0.58 5.36 -13.68
CA GLY A 314 -0.18 6.10 -12.67
C GLY A 314 -0.31 7.59 -12.99
N HIS A 315 0.76 8.22 -13.48
CA HIS A 315 0.76 9.61 -13.92
C HIS A 315 -0.18 9.83 -15.11
N ASP A 316 -0.07 8.99 -16.15
CA ASP A 316 -0.89 9.09 -17.35
C ASP A 316 -2.37 8.92 -17.01
N MET A 317 -2.73 7.93 -16.19
CA MET A 317 -4.12 7.73 -15.72
C MET A 317 -4.63 8.94 -14.94
N ARG A 318 -3.77 9.49 -14.07
CA ARG A 318 -4.13 10.64 -13.24
C ARG A 318 -4.37 11.91 -14.05
N VAL A 319 -3.48 12.21 -14.98
CA VAL A 319 -3.62 13.35 -15.89
C VAL A 319 -4.84 13.17 -16.79
N ARG A 320 -5.06 11.95 -17.29
CA ARG A 320 -6.18 11.61 -18.14
C ARG A 320 -7.52 11.87 -17.46
N TYR A 321 -7.78 11.32 -16.27
CA TYR A 321 -9.08 11.54 -15.61
C TYR A 321 -9.30 13.01 -15.26
N ALA A 322 -8.26 13.70 -14.77
CA ALA A 322 -8.38 15.10 -14.38
C ALA A 322 -8.71 15.99 -15.59
N ASN A 323 -8.09 15.71 -16.74
CA ASN A 323 -8.35 16.45 -17.97
C ASN A 323 -9.69 16.10 -18.61
N GLU A 324 -10.04 14.80 -18.74
CA GLU A 324 -11.30 14.37 -19.37
C GLU A 324 -12.51 14.93 -18.61
N MET A 325 -12.53 14.78 -17.28
CA MET A 325 -13.64 15.25 -16.44
C MET A 325 -13.76 16.78 -16.46
N PHE A 326 -12.63 17.50 -16.38
CA PHE A 326 -12.64 18.97 -16.43
C PHE A 326 -13.07 19.47 -17.81
N ASN A 327 -12.48 18.96 -18.89
CA ASN A 327 -12.76 19.41 -20.25
C ASN A 327 -14.22 19.15 -20.65
N MET A 328 -14.83 18.06 -20.16
CA MET A 328 -16.25 17.80 -20.34
C MET A 328 -17.10 18.96 -19.82
N VAL A 329 -16.85 19.42 -18.59
CA VAL A 329 -17.61 20.54 -17.99
C VAL A 329 -17.24 21.87 -18.63
N PHE A 330 -15.96 22.10 -18.88
CA PHE A 330 -15.49 23.34 -19.51
C PHE A 330 -16.09 23.55 -20.90
N ASN A 331 -16.20 22.49 -21.70
CA ASN A 331 -16.85 22.54 -23.01
C ASN A 331 -18.34 22.88 -22.89
N ARG A 332 -19.07 22.31 -21.92
CA ARG A 332 -20.48 22.65 -21.66
C ARG A 332 -20.67 24.10 -21.24
N VAL A 333 -19.77 24.63 -20.42
CA VAL A 333 -19.78 26.05 -20.04
C VAL A 333 -19.57 26.95 -21.27
N ARG A 334 -18.63 26.57 -22.15
CA ARG A 334 -18.34 27.31 -23.39
C ARG A 334 -19.49 27.27 -24.41
N THR A 335 -20.21 26.15 -24.50
CA THR A 335 -21.37 26.01 -25.42
C THR A 335 -22.67 26.53 -24.82
N GLY A 336 -22.70 26.86 -23.52
CA GLY A 336 -23.91 27.25 -22.80
C GLY A 336 -24.86 26.08 -22.49
N GLU A 337 -24.39 24.84 -22.61
CA GLU A 337 -25.16 23.60 -22.45
C GLU A 337 -24.97 23.01 -21.04
N ILE A 338 -25.29 23.81 -20.01
CA ILE A 338 -25.18 23.38 -18.61
C ILE A 338 -26.53 22.82 -18.14
N ASP A 339 -26.70 21.50 -18.25
CA ASP A 339 -27.91 20.82 -17.77
C ASP A 339 -27.97 20.72 -16.24
N ARG A 340 -26.81 20.61 -15.59
CA ARG A 340 -26.67 20.41 -14.14
C ARG A 340 -25.52 21.25 -13.58
N PRO A 341 -25.80 22.23 -12.70
CA PRO A 341 -24.75 22.96 -12.00
C PRO A 341 -23.88 22.02 -11.16
N SER A 342 -22.60 22.36 -11.08
CA SER A 342 -21.57 21.58 -10.39
C SER A 342 -20.52 22.49 -9.77
N TYR A 343 -19.65 21.94 -8.92
CA TYR A 343 -18.49 22.68 -8.40
C TYR A 343 -17.65 23.29 -9.51
N VAL A 344 -17.32 22.52 -10.55
CA VAL A 344 -16.50 23.01 -11.67
C VAL A 344 -17.26 24.07 -12.48
N SER A 345 -18.51 23.82 -12.87
CA SER A 345 -19.27 24.78 -13.69
C SER A 345 -19.49 26.10 -12.95
N GLY A 346 -19.92 26.05 -11.68
CA GLY A 346 -20.17 27.25 -10.89
C GLY A 346 -18.90 28.07 -10.65
N LEU A 347 -17.74 27.43 -10.47
CA LEU A 347 -16.47 28.14 -10.37
C LEU A 347 -16.08 28.78 -11.71
N LEU A 348 -16.22 28.05 -12.83
CA LEU A 348 -15.94 28.59 -14.17
C LEU A 348 -16.82 29.80 -14.48
N GLU A 349 -18.14 29.69 -14.26
CA GLU A 349 -19.10 30.79 -14.46
C GLU A 349 -18.76 32.02 -13.61
N SER A 350 -18.44 31.81 -12.32
CA SER A 350 -18.05 32.91 -11.41
C SER A 350 -16.75 33.62 -11.81
N LYS A 351 -15.93 32.99 -12.67
CA LYS A 351 -14.62 33.45 -13.09
C LYS A 351 -14.57 33.91 -14.56
N GLY A 352 -15.73 34.11 -15.18
CA GLY A 352 -15.84 34.64 -16.55
C GLY A 352 -16.11 33.58 -17.62
N GLY A 353 -16.52 32.38 -17.23
CA GLY A 353 -16.93 31.31 -18.14
C GLY A 353 -15.79 30.87 -19.06
N GLU A 354 -15.96 31.09 -20.37
CA GLU A 354 -14.94 30.79 -21.38
C GLU A 354 -13.66 31.63 -21.26
N ASN A 355 -13.73 32.80 -20.62
CA ASN A 355 -12.61 33.74 -20.48
C ASN A 355 -11.84 33.59 -19.16
N VAL A 356 -12.00 32.47 -18.47
CA VAL A 356 -11.32 32.16 -17.21
C VAL A 356 -9.80 32.14 -17.38
N SER A 357 -9.06 32.66 -16.39
CA SER A 357 -7.60 32.71 -16.43
C SER A 357 -6.97 31.31 -16.35
N GLU A 358 -5.75 31.13 -16.89
CA GLU A 358 -5.03 29.85 -16.78
C GLU A 358 -4.76 29.43 -15.32
N GLU A 359 -4.53 30.40 -14.43
CA GLU A 359 -4.36 30.14 -12.99
C GLU A 359 -5.65 29.59 -12.36
N ASP A 360 -6.79 30.18 -12.69
CA ASP A 360 -8.09 29.70 -12.22
C ASP A 360 -8.43 28.33 -12.82
N ILE A 361 -8.15 28.08 -14.11
CA ILE A 361 -8.29 26.75 -14.73
C ILE A 361 -7.47 25.71 -13.96
N TYR A 362 -6.21 26.02 -13.66
CA TYR A 362 -5.34 25.14 -12.89
C TYR A 362 -5.93 24.83 -11.51
N LEU A 363 -6.39 25.85 -10.78
CA LEU A 363 -7.00 25.70 -9.46
C LEU A 363 -8.28 24.86 -9.52
N ILE A 364 -9.21 25.20 -10.40
CA ILE A 364 -10.52 24.53 -10.52
C ILE A 364 -10.31 23.06 -10.88
N LYS A 365 -9.48 22.77 -11.90
CA LYS A 365 -9.20 21.41 -12.36
C LYS A 365 -8.63 20.54 -11.25
N TRP A 366 -7.55 20.97 -10.61
CA TRP A 366 -6.84 20.12 -9.64
C TRP A 366 -7.56 20.01 -8.30
N THR A 367 -8.32 21.03 -7.89
CA THR A 367 -9.19 20.92 -6.71
C THR A 367 -10.38 20.00 -6.96
N ALA A 368 -11.02 20.05 -8.13
CA ALA A 368 -12.09 19.13 -8.49
C ALA A 368 -11.63 17.67 -8.57
N ALA A 369 -10.47 17.43 -9.20
CA ALA A 369 -9.83 16.10 -9.24
C ALA A 369 -9.54 15.56 -7.82
N SER A 370 -9.18 16.46 -6.89
CA SER A 370 -8.87 16.09 -5.52
C SER A 370 -10.11 15.88 -4.65
N LEU A 371 -11.23 16.57 -4.92
CA LEU A 371 -12.51 16.29 -4.26
C LEU A 371 -12.95 14.85 -4.51
N PHE A 372 -12.81 14.39 -5.76
CA PHE A 372 -13.14 13.02 -6.14
C PHE A 372 -12.29 12.00 -5.37
N THR A 373 -10.98 12.13 -5.47
CA THR A 373 -10.05 11.14 -4.91
C THR A 373 -10.03 11.12 -3.39
N ALA A 374 -10.25 12.27 -2.72
CA ALA A 374 -10.35 12.31 -1.27
C ALA A 374 -11.67 11.72 -0.75
N GLY A 375 -12.78 11.91 -1.47
CA GLY A 375 -14.09 11.46 -1.00
C GLY A 375 -14.44 10.02 -1.37
N SER A 376 -14.07 9.53 -2.57
CA SER A 376 -14.55 8.23 -3.06
C SER A 376 -13.97 7.04 -2.30
N THR A 377 -12.69 7.10 -1.94
CA THR A 377 -11.96 5.94 -1.40
C THR A 377 -11.82 5.94 0.12
N THR A 378 -11.92 7.09 0.78
CA THR A 378 -11.92 7.16 2.26
C THR A 378 -13.22 6.65 2.86
N VAL A 379 -14.33 6.77 2.13
CA VAL A 379 -15.67 6.36 2.59
C VAL A 379 -15.99 4.90 2.20
N GLY A 380 -15.41 4.39 1.10
CA GLY A 380 -15.69 3.03 0.59
C GLY A 380 -14.55 2.01 0.74
N GLN A 381 -13.55 2.26 1.59
CA GLN A 381 -12.26 1.57 1.51
C GLN A 381 -12.34 0.03 1.62
N LYS A 382 -11.95 -0.66 0.54
CA LYS A 382 -11.72 -2.12 0.47
C LYS A 382 -10.28 -2.41 0.93
N SER A 383 -10.10 -3.11 2.04
CA SER A 383 -8.80 -3.61 2.50
C SER A 383 -8.51 -4.99 1.88
N GLU A 384 -8.32 -5.07 0.57
CA GLU A 384 -7.74 -6.27 -0.04
C GLU A 384 -6.37 -5.93 -0.61
N PHE A 385 -5.34 -6.20 0.20
CA PHE A 385 -3.96 -6.21 -0.23
C PHE A 385 -3.76 -7.42 -1.16
N LYS A 386 -4.04 -7.26 -2.46
CA LYS A 386 -3.51 -8.17 -3.47
C LYS A 386 -2.08 -7.75 -3.75
N ASP A 387 -1.18 -8.73 -3.66
CA ASP A 387 0.24 -8.55 -3.93
C ASP A 387 0.41 -7.90 -5.32
N PRO A 388 0.95 -6.67 -5.40
CA PRO A 388 1.13 -6.00 -6.68
C PRO A 388 2.21 -6.66 -7.56
N PHE A 389 2.86 -7.71 -7.06
CA PHE A 389 3.90 -8.48 -7.76
C PHE A 389 3.44 -9.87 -8.23
N SER A 390 2.15 -10.23 -8.09
CA SER A 390 1.59 -11.49 -8.62
C SER A 390 1.15 -11.41 -10.07
#